data_AF-A0A3M1YI14-F1
#
_entry.id   AF-A0A3M1YI14-F1
#
_cell.length_a   1.000
_cell.length_b   1.000
_cell.length_c   1.000
_cell.angle_alpha   90.00
_cell.angle_beta   90.00
_cell.angle_gamma   90.00
#
_symmetry.space_group_name_H-M   'P 1'
#
loop_
_entity.id
_entity.type
_entity.pdbx_description
1 polymer ?
#
loop_
_entity_poly.entity_id
_entity_poly.type
_entity_poly.pdbx_seq_one_letter_code
_entity_poly.pdbx_strand_id
1 'polypeptide(L)'
;MKFDLFSLFKKSAPKTYTGDIIRRDLFGNKRISINTFYTVWRSNSDVFSAVRELYEGVASEGFSFVQDDVENTELSKIFDFGNLKEQIIRDLKISGNVYFFLQKGSGTGRITRVSLIDPRTMSVITDEYGNIIRWIQTVKGQTTEFAPDEILHFYDVRDPDSPVFGLSPIEPVFWEVMTDQAAMLRNYAFFDNGAVPAAQYILEEGLSDQEARRAVELIKEQTQGPKNAHKSIVLRGIKE
;
A
#
# COMPACT_ATOMS: atom_id res chain seq x y z
N MET A 1 -6.22 23.38 -37.38
CA MET A 1 -7.27 22.58 -36.72
C MET A 1 -6.66 22.00 -35.45
N LYS A 2 -6.87 22.65 -34.28
CA LYS A 2 -6.28 22.23 -32.99
C LYS A 2 -7.23 21.22 -32.33
N PHE A 3 -6.76 20.01 -32.09
CA PHE A 3 -7.47 19.02 -31.27
C PHE A 3 -7.26 19.38 -29.80
N ASP A 4 -8.37 19.68 -29.10
CA ASP A 4 -8.38 19.94 -27.67
C ASP A 4 -8.58 18.61 -26.92
N LEU A 5 -7.50 18.06 -26.37
CA LEU A 5 -7.51 16.82 -25.59
C LEU A 5 -8.22 16.98 -24.23
N PHE A 6 -8.53 18.21 -23.79
CA PHE A 6 -9.11 18.44 -22.46
C PHE A 6 -10.60 18.10 -22.36
N SER A 7 -11.30 17.92 -23.48
CA SER A 7 -12.74 17.60 -23.46
C SER A 7 -13.06 16.14 -23.12
N LEU A 8 -12.05 15.28 -22.92
CA LEU A 8 -12.22 13.83 -22.71
C LEU A 8 -12.28 13.38 -21.24
N PHE A 9 -12.04 14.26 -20.27
CA PHE A 9 -12.03 13.88 -18.85
C PHE A 9 -13.24 14.44 -18.09
N LYS A 10 -14.34 13.68 -18.04
CA LYS A 10 -15.40 13.88 -17.05
C LYS A 10 -14.96 13.34 -15.69
N LYS A 11 -14.99 14.21 -14.68
CA LYS A 11 -14.68 13.94 -13.27
C LYS A 11 -15.72 12.98 -12.69
N SER A 12 -15.33 11.76 -12.33
CA SER A 12 -16.15 10.88 -11.48
C SER A 12 -15.66 10.97 -10.02
N ALA A 13 -16.58 10.97 -9.08
CA ALA A 13 -16.30 11.15 -7.66
C ALA A 13 -15.49 9.96 -7.08
N PRO A 14 -14.61 10.18 -6.09
CA PRO A 14 -13.80 9.11 -5.53
C PRO A 14 -14.68 8.19 -4.68
N LYS A 15 -14.74 6.93 -5.08
CA LYS A 15 -15.22 5.84 -4.23
C LYS A 15 -14.01 5.18 -3.57
N THR A 16 -14.15 4.83 -2.30
CA THR A 16 -13.12 4.17 -1.48
C THR A 16 -12.87 2.75 -2.00
N TYR A 17 -11.69 2.49 -2.55
CA TYR A 17 -11.30 1.17 -3.06
C TYR A 17 -9.82 0.88 -2.81
N THR A 18 -9.55 0.01 -1.85
CA THR A 18 -8.20 -0.49 -1.54
C THR A 18 -7.62 -1.38 -2.66
N GLY A 19 -8.49 -1.98 -3.49
CA GLY A 19 -8.08 -2.83 -4.63
C GLY A 19 -7.79 -2.08 -5.93
N ASP A 20 -8.30 -0.86 -6.10
CA ASP A 20 -8.17 -0.11 -7.37
C ASP A 20 -6.81 0.60 -7.50
N ILE A 21 -6.16 0.91 -6.38
CA ILE A 21 -4.83 1.53 -6.36
C ILE A 21 -3.80 0.57 -6.96
N ILE A 22 -3.82 -0.69 -6.52
CA ILE A 22 -2.92 -1.74 -7.02
C ILE A 22 -3.15 -1.95 -8.53
N ARG A 23 -4.40 -2.10 -8.97
CA ARG A 23 -4.73 -2.28 -10.39
C ARG A 23 -4.29 -1.14 -11.30
N ARG A 24 -4.36 0.11 -10.82
CA ARG A 24 -3.90 1.28 -11.57
C ARG A 24 -2.37 1.29 -11.71
N ASP A 25 -1.66 0.91 -10.66
CA ASP A 25 -0.19 0.82 -10.70
C ASP A 25 0.27 -0.32 -11.63
N LEU A 26 -0.44 -1.46 -11.65
CA LEU A 26 -0.11 -2.66 -12.45
C LEU A 26 -0.08 -2.45 -13.97
N PHE A 27 -0.85 -1.51 -14.52
CA PHE A 27 -1.02 -1.35 -15.98
C PHE A 27 -0.70 0.06 -16.50
N GLY A 28 -0.36 1.01 -15.64
CA GLY A 28 -0.27 2.43 -16.00
C GLY A 28 1.04 3.14 -15.65
N ASN A 29 1.82 2.66 -14.68
CA ASN A 29 3.01 3.35 -14.19
C ASN A 29 4.22 2.41 -14.09
N LYS A 30 5.41 2.89 -14.49
CA LYS A 30 6.68 2.16 -14.28
C LYS A 30 7.05 2.03 -12.79
N ARG A 31 6.53 2.92 -11.94
CA ARG A 31 6.83 2.98 -10.51
C ARG A 31 5.60 2.60 -9.69
N ILE A 32 5.78 1.66 -8.77
CA ILE A 32 4.72 1.23 -7.84
C ILE A 32 4.50 2.35 -6.81
N SER A 33 3.25 2.69 -6.51
CA SER A 33 2.97 3.76 -5.56
C SER A 33 3.36 3.38 -4.13
N ILE A 34 3.79 4.37 -3.33
CA ILE A 34 4.10 4.15 -1.91
C ILE A 34 2.90 3.57 -1.16
N ASN A 35 1.68 3.99 -1.50
CA ASN A 35 0.46 3.44 -0.90
C ASN A 35 0.31 1.93 -1.12
N THR A 36 0.75 1.45 -2.29
CA THR A 36 0.77 0.02 -2.60
C THR A 36 1.73 -0.73 -1.68
N PHE A 37 2.93 -0.21 -1.39
CA PHE A 37 3.84 -0.84 -0.43
C PHE A 37 3.26 -0.96 0.99
N TYR A 38 2.60 0.09 1.48
CA TYR A 38 1.90 0.03 2.77
C TYR A 38 0.74 -0.98 2.77
N THR A 39 0.06 -1.13 1.62
CA THR A 39 -1.01 -2.12 1.46
C THR A 39 -0.44 -3.54 1.51
N VAL A 40 0.65 -3.79 0.78
CA VAL A 40 1.37 -5.08 0.79
C VAL A 40 1.85 -5.42 2.20
N TRP A 41 2.52 -4.50 2.87
CA TRP A 41 2.98 -4.69 4.26
C TRP A 41 1.83 -5.06 5.21
N ARG A 42 0.64 -4.48 5.03
CA ARG A 42 -0.51 -4.77 5.90
C ARG A 42 -1.24 -6.07 5.55
N SER A 43 -1.08 -6.59 4.33
CA SER A 43 -1.89 -7.70 3.80
C SER A 43 -1.11 -9.00 3.64
N ASN A 44 0.21 -8.97 3.54
CA ASN A 44 1.05 -10.16 3.49
C ASN A 44 1.76 -10.36 4.85
N SER A 45 1.62 -11.56 5.44
CA SER A 45 2.17 -11.89 6.76
C SER A 45 3.69 -11.84 6.82
N ASP A 46 4.35 -12.23 5.73
CA ASP A 46 5.79 -12.39 5.69
C ASP A 46 6.46 -11.02 5.57
N VAL A 47 5.91 -10.16 4.72
CA VAL A 47 6.33 -8.74 4.64
C VAL A 47 6.04 -8.02 5.95
N PHE A 48 4.87 -8.24 6.56
CA PHE A 48 4.53 -7.67 7.87
C PHE A 48 5.57 -8.04 8.91
N SER A 49 5.86 -9.34 9.03
CA SER A 49 6.76 -9.89 10.06
C SER A 49 8.20 -9.44 9.82
N ALA A 50 8.68 -9.47 8.57
CA ALA A 50 10.04 -9.01 8.25
C ALA A 50 10.26 -7.54 8.61
N VAL A 51 9.32 -6.65 8.27
CA VAL A 51 9.41 -5.22 8.64
C VAL A 51 9.31 -5.05 10.16
N ARG A 52 8.45 -5.82 10.82
CA ARG A 52 8.24 -5.79 12.27
C ARG A 52 9.50 -6.16 13.05
N GLU A 53 10.10 -7.29 12.73
CA GLU A 53 11.35 -7.73 13.37
C GLU A 53 12.45 -6.66 13.25
N LEU A 54 12.52 -5.96 12.11
CA LEU A 54 13.50 -4.89 11.91
C LEU A 54 13.24 -3.67 12.82
N TYR A 55 12.01 -3.15 12.88
CA TYR A 55 11.76 -1.97 13.70
C TYR A 55 11.70 -2.27 15.20
N GLU A 56 11.25 -3.46 15.61
CA GLU A 56 11.26 -3.90 17.02
C GLU A 56 12.71 -4.18 17.48
N GLY A 57 13.52 -4.80 16.61
CA GLY A 57 14.93 -5.05 16.88
C GLY A 57 15.73 -3.78 17.12
N VAL A 58 15.62 -2.79 16.22
CA VAL A 58 16.30 -1.49 16.38
C VAL A 58 15.72 -0.71 17.58
N ALA A 59 14.46 -0.93 17.93
CA ALA A 59 13.85 -0.30 19.10
C ALA A 59 14.26 -0.92 20.45
N SER A 60 14.91 -2.09 20.45
CA SER A 60 15.35 -2.74 21.69
C SER A 60 16.54 -2.05 22.36
N GLU A 61 17.39 -1.37 21.58
CA GLU A 61 18.53 -0.64 22.11
C GLU A 61 18.13 0.76 22.61
N GLY A 62 18.77 1.19 23.71
CA GLY A 62 18.67 2.55 24.23
C GLY A 62 19.47 3.52 23.36
N PHE A 63 18.98 4.76 23.22
CA PHE A 63 19.66 5.80 22.45
C PHE A 63 19.92 7.00 23.33
N SER A 64 21.12 7.58 23.20
CA SER A 64 21.49 8.84 23.81
C SER A 64 22.06 9.77 22.74
N PHE A 65 21.80 11.05 22.87
CA PHE A 65 22.49 12.06 22.08
C PHE A 65 23.80 12.37 22.77
N VAL A 66 24.92 12.30 22.06
CA VAL A 66 26.25 12.58 22.60
C VAL A 66 26.84 13.75 21.82
N GLN A 67 27.34 14.75 22.54
CA GLN A 67 28.09 15.88 22.01
C GLN A 67 29.38 16.03 22.84
N ASP A 68 30.53 15.97 22.19
CA ASP A 68 31.85 16.04 22.85
C ASP A 68 32.00 15.01 23.98
N ASP A 69 31.57 13.77 23.73
CA ASP A 69 31.54 12.64 24.69
C ASP A 69 30.65 12.83 25.93
N VAL A 70 29.82 13.89 25.94
CA VAL A 70 28.85 14.17 27.00
C VAL A 70 27.43 13.99 26.47
N GLU A 71 26.58 13.35 27.27
CA GLU A 71 25.16 13.20 26.93
C GLU A 71 24.47 14.57 26.84
N ASN A 72 23.85 14.84 25.68
CA ASN A 72 23.13 16.07 25.39
C ASN A 72 21.61 15.86 25.55
N THR A 73 21.12 16.19 26.73
CA THR A 73 19.69 16.06 27.09
C THR A 73 18.80 17.19 26.52
N GLU A 74 19.38 18.23 25.92
CA GLU A 74 18.58 19.29 25.28
C GLU A 74 18.07 18.83 23.91
N LEU A 75 18.84 17.99 23.20
CA LEU A 75 18.43 17.44 21.91
C LEU A 75 17.26 16.47 22.02
N SER A 76 17.15 15.71 23.12
CA SER A 76 16.01 14.82 23.35
C SER A 76 14.69 15.57 23.56
N LYS A 77 14.74 16.85 23.97
CA LYS A 77 13.54 17.71 24.04
C LYS A 77 13.08 18.18 22.66
N ILE A 78 14.00 18.31 21.71
CA ILE A 78 13.74 18.76 20.33
C ILE A 78 13.33 17.57 19.45
N PHE A 79 14.01 16.43 19.62
CA PHE A 79 13.81 15.22 18.84
C PHE A 79 13.63 14.01 19.75
N ASP A 80 12.39 13.56 19.85
CA ASP A 80 11.99 12.40 20.64
C ASP A 80 12.29 11.09 19.91
N PHE A 81 13.57 10.79 19.71
CA PHE A 81 13.99 9.61 18.97
C PHE A 81 13.49 8.31 19.63
N GLY A 82 13.43 8.28 20.96
CA GLY A 82 12.96 7.11 21.72
C GLY A 82 11.56 6.67 21.32
N ASN A 83 10.62 7.61 21.17
CA ASN A 83 9.25 7.31 20.75
C ASN A 83 9.08 7.23 19.22
N LEU A 84 9.98 7.83 18.45
CA LEU A 84 9.86 7.93 16.99
C LEU A 84 10.63 6.85 16.22
N LYS A 85 11.61 6.17 16.84
CA LYS A 85 12.50 5.21 16.16
C LYS A 85 11.76 4.08 15.44
N GLU A 86 10.75 3.49 16.07
CA GLU A 86 9.96 2.42 15.43
C GLU A 86 9.29 2.92 14.15
N GLN A 87 8.70 4.12 14.21
CA GLN A 87 8.07 4.73 13.06
C GLN A 87 9.07 5.07 11.96
N ILE A 88 10.25 5.59 12.31
CA ILE A 88 11.33 5.90 11.36
C ILE A 88 11.72 4.64 10.59
N ILE A 89 12.07 3.57 11.30
CA ILE A 89 12.54 2.33 10.69
C ILE A 89 11.42 1.67 9.89
N ARG A 90 10.19 1.65 10.42
CA ARG A 90 9.03 1.14 9.68
C ARG A 90 8.83 1.88 8.36
N ASP A 91 8.74 3.21 8.40
CA ASP A 91 8.45 4.01 7.20
C ASP A 91 9.60 3.94 6.19
N LEU A 92 10.85 3.85 6.66
CA LEU A 92 12.03 3.59 5.83
C LEU A 92 11.98 2.21 5.16
N LYS A 93 11.65 1.14 5.90
CA LYS A 93 11.61 -0.22 5.35
C LYS A 93 10.39 -0.50 4.46
N ILE A 94 9.32 0.26 4.60
CA ILE A 94 8.15 0.15 3.73
C ILE A 94 8.28 1.02 2.48
N SER A 95 8.65 2.29 2.64
CA SER A 95 8.59 3.27 1.56
C SER A 95 9.95 3.63 0.96
N GLY A 96 11.05 3.26 1.62
CA GLY A 96 12.40 3.72 1.29
C GLY A 96 12.67 5.16 1.72
N ASN A 97 11.70 5.86 2.31
CA ASN A 97 11.74 7.30 2.52
C ASN A 97 11.27 7.66 3.94
N VAL A 98 11.98 8.59 4.59
CA VAL A 98 11.57 9.22 5.85
C VAL A 98 11.74 10.72 5.74
N TYR A 99 10.74 11.46 6.21
CA TYR A 99 10.75 12.92 6.19
C TYR A 99 10.60 13.46 7.61
N PHE A 100 11.52 14.35 7.98
CA PHE A 100 11.43 15.10 9.23
C PHE A 100 11.17 16.57 8.92
N PHE A 101 10.12 17.12 9.54
CA PHE A 101 9.88 18.55 9.56
C PHE A 101 10.68 19.20 10.68
N LEU A 102 11.49 20.18 10.30
CA LEU A 102 12.33 20.98 11.19
C LEU A 102 11.59 22.27 11.54
N GLN A 103 10.83 22.25 12.63
CA GLN A 103 10.10 23.43 13.09
C GLN A 103 11.09 24.44 13.68
N LYS A 104 11.14 25.64 13.09
CA LYS A 104 11.99 26.74 13.56
C LYS A 104 11.21 27.66 14.50
N GLY A 105 11.85 28.12 15.56
CA GLY A 105 11.28 29.09 16.49
C GLY A 105 11.21 30.50 15.90
N SER A 106 10.12 31.21 16.15
CA SER A 106 9.91 32.59 15.68
C SER A 106 11.08 33.49 16.08
N GLY A 107 11.79 34.03 15.10
CA GLY A 107 12.82 35.07 15.28
C GLY A 107 14.26 34.59 15.57
N THR A 108 14.50 33.31 15.89
CA THR A 108 15.85 32.81 16.21
C THR A 108 16.45 31.91 15.13
N GLY A 109 15.61 31.35 14.25
CA GLY A 109 16.03 30.35 13.25
C GLY A 109 16.47 29.01 13.85
N ARG A 110 16.45 28.86 15.19
CA ARG A 110 16.78 27.62 15.88
C ARG A 110 15.64 26.61 15.73
N ILE A 111 15.99 25.35 15.53
CA ILE A 111 15.03 24.24 15.50
C ILE A 111 14.50 24.05 16.92
N THR A 112 13.19 24.19 17.09
CA THR A 112 12.49 24.00 18.37
C THR A 112 11.89 22.61 18.48
N ARG A 113 11.58 21.98 17.35
CA ARG A 113 10.97 20.65 17.31
C ARG A 113 11.26 19.95 15.99
N VAL A 114 11.50 18.65 16.07
CA VAL A 114 11.58 17.76 14.91
C VAL A 114 10.36 16.83 14.94
N SER A 115 9.62 16.76 13.84
CA SER A 115 8.42 15.91 13.73
C SER A 115 8.47 15.04 12.49
N LEU A 116 7.98 13.81 12.56
CA LEU A 116 7.87 12.93 11.41
C LEU A 116 6.68 13.28 10.53
N ILE A 117 6.89 13.17 9.21
CA ILE A 117 5.83 13.27 8.21
C ILE A 117 5.64 11.90 7.55
N ASP A 118 4.37 11.52 7.38
CA ASP A 118 3.98 10.32 6.64
C ASP A 118 4.43 10.40 5.16
N PRO A 119 5.28 9.47 4.68
CA PRO A 119 5.78 9.47 3.31
C PRO A 119 4.69 9.45 2.24
N ARG A 120 3.51 8.88 2.54
CA ARG A 120 2.37 8.81 1.60
C ARG A 120 1.74 10.17 1.33
N THR A 121 2.00 11.15 2.18
CA THR A 121 1.43 12.49 2.09
C THR A 121 2.36 13.49 1.42
N MET A 122 3.61 13.10 1.15
CA MET A 122 4.65 13.98 0.63
C MET A 122 4.83 13.87 -0.88
N SER A 123 5.16 14.99 -1.48
CA SER A 123 5.55 15.13 -2.88
C SER A 123 6.62 16.21 -2.99
N VAL A 124 7.39 16.16 -4.06
CA VAL A 124 8.53 17.06 -4.28
C VAL A 124 8.38 17.77 -5.62
N ILE A 125 8.80 19.02 -5.66
CA ILE A 125 8.98 19.77 -6.90
C ILE A 125 10.46 20.05 -7.06
N THR A 126 11.01 19.64 -8.20
CA THR A 126 12.41 19.84 -8.56
C THR A 126 12.55 20.77 -9.75
N ASP A 127 13.75 21.30 -9.92
CA ASP A 127 14.17 21.92 -11.17
C ASP A 127 14.50 20.86 -12.25
N GLU A 128 14.97 21.33 -13.40
CA GLU A 128 15.38 20.50 -14.54
C GLU A 128 16.62 19.62 -14.25
N TYR A 129 17.38 19.93 -13.19
CA TYR A 129 18.57 19.20 -12.76
C TYR A 129 18.30 18.23 -11.60
N GLY A 130 17.06 18.20 -11.10
CA GLY A 130 16.68 17.36 -9.96
C GLY A 130 16.97 17.99 -8.59
N ASN A 131 17.33 19.28 -8.53
CA ASN A 131 17.45 19.99 -7.25
C ASN A 131 16.06 20.28 -6.69
N ILE A 132 15.90 20.11 -5.38
CA ILE A 132 14.62 20.29 -4.71
C ILE A 132 14.32 21.79 -4.57
N ILE A 133 13.21 22.24 -5.16
CA ILE A 133 12.71 23.61 -5.05
C ILE A 133 11.80 23.75 -3.83
N ARG A 134 10.86 22.80 -3.66
CA ARG A 134 9.96 22.77 -2.51
C ARG A 134 9.38 21.37 -2.29
N TRP A 135 8.96 21.14 -1.06
CA TRP A 135 8.19 19.98 -0.66
C TRP A 135 6.72 20.34 -0.52
N ILE A 136 5.85 19.39 -0.82
CA ILE A 136 4.41 19.55 -0.74
C ILE A 136 3.84 18.40 0.09
N GLN A 137 3.18 18.73 1.19
CA GLN A 137 2.41 17.76 1.95
C GLN A 137 0.92 17.95 1.67
N THR A 138 0.21 16.87 1.35
CA THR A 138 -1.24 16.87 1.21
C THR A 138 -1.89 15.95 2.23
N VAL A 139 -2.67 16.53 3.15
CA VAL A 139 -3.41 15.80 4.19
C VAL A 139 -4.88 16.15 4.09
N LYS A 140 -5.73 15.16 3.84
CA LYS A 140 -7.20 15.33 3.73
C LYS A 140 -7.62 16.46 2.77
N GLY A 141 -6.87 16.64 1.68
CA GLY A 141 -7.12 17.67 0.66
C GLY A 141 -6.61 19.07 1.00
N GLN A 142 -6.00 19.27 2.17
CA GLN A 142 -5.25 20.48 2.49
C GLN A 142 -3.79 20.30 2.08
N THR A 143 -3.24 21.32 1.44
CA THR A 143 -1.88 21.30 0.93
C THR A 143 -1.04 22.34 1.66
N THR A 144 0.11 21.91 2.19
CA THR A 144 1.11 22.76 2.82
C THR A 144 2.40 22.64 2.03
N GLU A 145 2.99 23.77 1.67
CA GLU A 145 4.31 23.82 1.03
C GLU A 145 5.39 24.07 2.07
N PHE A 146 6.54 23.42 1.91
CA PHE A 146 7.72 23.60 2.75
C PHE A 146 8.94 23.92 1.89
N ALA A 147 9.82 24.77 2.40
CA ALA A 147 11.11 25.03 1.80
C ALA A 147 12.04 23.80 1.91
N PRO A 148 13.05 23.66 1.04
CA PRO A 148 13.96 22.53 1.06
C PRO A 148 14.69 22.35 2.40
N ASP A 149 14.99 23.43 3.10
CA ASP A 149 15.69 23.46 4.39
C ASP A 149 14.77 23.26 5.61
N GLU A 150 13.46 23.17 5.40
CA GLU A 150 12.48 22.82 6.45
C GLU A 150 12.25 21.31 6.56
N ILE A 151 12.68 20.54 5.56
CA ILE A 151 12.49 19.10 5.49
C ILE A 151 13.84 18.40 5.41
N LEU A 152 14.14 17.57 6.41
CA LEU A 152 15.21 16.59 6.32
C LEU A 152 14.63 15.30 5.71
N HIS A 153 15.14 14.92 4.54
CA HIS A 153 14.75 13.69 3.85
C HIS A 153 15.85 12.64 3.99
N PHE A 154 15.48 11.46 4.49
CA PHE A 154 16.37 10.33 4.70
C PHE A 154 15.92 9.12 3.86
N TYR A 155 16.89 8.41 3.30
CA TYR A 155 16.71 7.17 2.55
C TYR A 155 17.96 6.30 2.65
N ASP A 156 17.78 4.97 2.61
CA ASP A 156 18.90 4.01 2.66
C ASP A 156 19.56 3.83 1.29
N VAL A 157 18.74 3.62 0.26
CA VAL A 157 19.17 3.36 -1.12
C VAL A 157 18.53 4.39 -2.01
N ARG A 158 19.33 5.11 -2.79
CA ARG A 158 18.83 6.05 -3.78
C ARG A 158 18.14 5.30 -4.92
N ASP A 159 16.93 5.74 -5.27
CA ASP A 159 16.18 5.20 -6.40
C ASP A 159 16.90 5.57 -7.71
N PRO A 160 17.30 4.59 -8.55
CA PRO A 160 18.02 4.85 -9.79
C PRO A 160 17.17 5.54 -10.85
N ASP A 161 15.85 5.31 -10.84
CA ASP A 161 14.91 5.92 -11.79
C ASP A 161 14.44 7.31 -11.32
N SER A 162 14.49 7.56 -10.00
CA SER A 162 14.16 8.85 -9.41
C SER A 162 15.10 9.22 -8.25
N PRO A 163 16.30 9.77 -8.53
CA PRO A 163 17.34 10.07 -7.53
C PRO A 163 16.95 10.95 -6.34
N VAL A 164 15.82 11.64 -6.44
CA VAL A 164 15.22 12.50 -5.40
C VAL A 164 14.57 11.66 -4.29
N PHE A 165 14.26 10.38 -4.53
CA PHE A 165 13.63 9.49 -3.58
C PHE A 165 14.54 8.30 -3.22
N GLY A 166 14.21 7.66 -2.11
CA GLY A 166 14.70 6.33 -1.78
C GLY A 166 13.91 5.23 -2.48
N LEU A 167 14.61 4.14 -2.77
CA LEU A 167 14.05 2.88 -3.27
C LEU A 167 13.43 2.10 -2.10
N SER A 168 12.18 1.65 -2.26
CA SER A 168 11.56 0.79 -1.26
C SER A 168 12.21 -0.60 -1.28
N PRO A 169 12.59 -1.17 -0.12
CA PRO A 169 13.01 -2.57 -0.05
C PRO A 169 11.94 -3.59 -0.46
N ILE A 170 10.66 -3.20 -0.47
CA ILE A 170 9.54 -4.04 -0.90
C ILE A 170 9.46 -4.10 -2.43
N GLU A 171 9.97 -3.08 -3.14
CA GLU A 171 9.83 -2.96 -4.59
C GLU A 171 10.44 -4.14 -5.38
N PRO A 172 11.66 -4.63 -5.06
CA PRO A 172 12.24 -5.78 -5.77
C PRO A 172 11.48 -7.10 -5.59
N VAL A 173 10.86 -7.30 -4.41
CA VAL A 173 10.12 -8.54 -4.07
C VAL A 173 8.62 -8.42 -4.33
N PHE A 174 8.16 -7.27 -4.83
CA PHE A 174 6.75 -6.96 -4.98
C PHE A 174 5.99 -8.04 -5.78
N TRP A 175 6.54 -8.49 -6.91
CA TRP A 175 5.88 -9.46 -7.78
C TRP A 175 5.79 -10.86 -7.18
N GLU A 176 6.77 -11.25 -6.37
CA GLU A 176 6.73 -12.51 -5.63
C GLU A 176 5.59 -12.46 -4.61
N VAL A 177 5.53 -11.39 -3.82
CA VAL A 177 4.47 -11.17 -2.84
C VAL A 177 3.08 -11.11 -3.49
N MET A 178 2.95 -10.43 -4.62
CA MET A 178 1.68 -10.37 -5.36
C MET A 178 1.27 -11.73 -5.94
N THR A 179 2.24 -12.55 -6.35
CA THR A 179 2.00 -13.92 -6.83
C THR A 179 1.49 -14.80 -5.69
N ASP A 180 2.10 -14.70 -4.52
CA ASP A 180 1.65 -15.42 -3.33
C ASP A 180 0.25 -14.98 -2.90
N GLN A 181 -0.03 -13.68 -2.93
CA GLN A 181 -1.38 -13.16 -2.67
C GLN A 181 -2.41 -13.68 -3.68
N ALA A 182 -2.06 -13.73 -4.97
CA ALA A 182 -2.93 -14.28 -6.00
C ALA A 182 -3.17 -15.78 -5.79
N ALA A 183 -2.15 -16.54 -5.40
CA ALA A 183 -2.26 -17.95 -5.07
C ALA A 183 -3.15 -18.17 -3.83
N MET A 184 -2.97 -17.38 -2.77
CA MET A 184 -3.82 -17.40 -1.58
C MET A 184 -5.28 -17.09 -1.91
N LEU A 185 -5.52 -16.05 -2.71
CA LEU A 185 -6.87 -15.68 -3.14
C LEU A 185 -7.51 -16.78 -3.99
N ARG A 186 -6.73 -17.38 -4.91
CA ARG A 186 -7.20 -18.51 -5.71
C ARG A 186 -7.53 -19.71 -4.84
N ASN A 187 -6.68 -20.04 -3.86
CA ASN A 187 -6.90 -21.16 -2.95
C ASN A 187 -8.13 -20.90 -2.07
N TYR A 188 -8.27 -19.68 -1.54
CA TYR A 188 -9.45 -19.27 -0.80
C TYR A 188 -10.71 -19.41 -1.65
N ALA A 189 -10.73 -18.86 -2.87
CA ALA A 189 -11.86 -18.97 -3.79
C ALA A 189 -12.14 -20.42 -4.19
N PHE A 190 -11.11 -21.26 -4.34
CA PHE A 190 -11.27 -22.68 -4.61
C PHE A 190 -12.01 -23.39 -3.47
N PHE A 191 -11.60 -23.15 -2.21
CA PHE A 191 -12.28 -23.73 -1.05
C PHE A 191 -13.66 -23.13 -0.79
N ASP A 192 -13.82 -21.82 -1.02
CA ASP A 192 -15.11 -21.14 -0.89
C ASP A 192 -16.11 -21.62 -1.94
N ASN A 193 -15.65 -22.00 -3.13
CA ASN A 193 -16.49 -22.63 -4.15
C ASN A 193 -16.55 -24.16 -4.03
N GLY A 194 -16.26 -24.71 -2.86
CA GLY A 194 -16.44 -26.15 -2.56
C GLY A 194 -15.50 -27.09 -3.31
N ALA A 195 -14.36 -26.59 -3.80
CA ALA A 195 -13.41 -27.36 -4.62
C ALA A 195 -14.03 -27.97 -5.88
N VAL A 196 -15.13 -27.40 -6.38
CA VAL A 196 -15.90 -27.94 -7.49
C VAL A 196 -15.12 -27.72 -8.79
N PRO A 197 -14.80 -28.77 -9.57
CA PRO A 197 -14.23 -28.61 -10.90
C PRO A 197 -15.17 -27.77 -11.77
N ALA A 198 -14.63 -27.01 -12.73
CA ALA A 198 -15.47 -26.32 -13.71
C ALA A 198 -16.35 -27.35 -14.43
N ALA A 199 -17.66 -27.34 -14.15
CA ALA A 199 -18.63 -28.24 -14.74
C ALA A 199 -19.48 -27.48 -15.75
N GLN A 200 -19.67 -28.08 -16.93
CA GLN A 200 -20.64 -27.59 -17.90
C GLN A 200 -21.96 -28.30 -17.67
N TYR A 201 -22.97 -27.56 -17.25
CA TYR A 201 -24.34 -28.07 -17.13
C TYR A 201 -25.06 -27.83 -18.45
N ILE A 202 -25.45 -28.91 -19.12
CA ILE A 202 -26.29 -28.87 -20.32
C ILE A 202 -27.72 -29.15 -19.85
N LEU A 203 -28.58 -28.14 -19.98
CA LEU A 203 -30.01 -28.27 -19.66
C LEU A 203 -30.75 -28.84 -20.88
N GLU A 204 -31.76 -29.67 -20.64
CA GLU A 204 -32.56 -30.27 -21.72
C GLU A 204 -33.35 -29.21 -22.51
N GLU A 205 -33.51 -29.45 -23.81
CA GLU A 205 -34.34 -28.63 -24.67
C GLU A 205 -35.81 -28.78 -24.25
N GLY A 206 -36.43 -27.69 -23.78
CA GLY A 206 -37.82 -27.68 -23.29
C GLY A 206 -38.03 -27.07 -21.91
N LEU A 207 -36.96 -26.88 -21.13
CA LEU A 207 -37.03 -26.19 -19.83
C LEU A 207 -37.43 -24.73 -19.98
N SER A 208 -38.35 -24.27 -19.14
CA SER A 208 -38.64 -22.84 -19.04
C SER A 208 -37.49 -22.06 -18.37
N ASP A 209 -37.37 -20.76 -18.65
CA ASP A 209 -36.37 -19.88 -18.02
C ASP A 209 -36.40 -19.93 -16.48
N GLN A 210 -37.59 -20.14 -15.89
CA GLN A 210 -37.73 -20.24 -14.44
C GLN A 210 -37.17 -21.55 -13.89
N GLU A 211 -37.38 -22.67 -14.58
CA GLU A 211 -36.86 -23.97 -14.17
C GLU A 211 -35.34 -24.03 -14.35
N ALA A 212 -34.83 -23.45 -15.43
CA ALA A 212 -33.39 -23.32 -15.66
C ALA A 212 -32.71 -22.52 -14.53
N ARG A 213 -33.31 -21.39 -14.10
CA ARG A 213 -32.78 -20.60 -12.97
C ARG A 213 -32.81 -21.37 -11.65
N ARG A 214 -33.91 -22.07 -11.34
CA ARG A 214 -34.01 -22.91 -10.14
C ARG A 214 -32.95 -24.01 -10.12
N ALA A 215 -32.71 -24.66 -11.26
CA ALA A 215 -31.68 -25.70 -11.37
C ALA A 215 -30.28 -25.13 -11.07
N VAL A 216 -29.95 -23.96 -11.63
CA VAL A 216 -28.68 -23.26 -11.35
C VAL A 216 -28.56 -22.85 -9.88
N GLU A 217 -29.64 -22.37 -9.26
CA GLU A 217 -29.65 -22.01 -7.84
C GLU A 217 -29.45 -23.23 -6.93
N LEU A 218 -30.14 -24.34 -7.21
CA LEU A 218 -29.98 -25.61 -6.49
C LEU A 218 -28.55 -26.14 -6.58
N ILE A 219 -27.95 -26.10 -7.77
CA ILE A 219 -26.55 -26.50 -7.96
C ILE A 219 -25.66 -25.61 -7.10
N LYS A 220 -25.79 -24.28 -7.17
CA LYS A 220 -24.99 -23.35 -6.36
C LYS A 220 -25.16 -23.63 -4.86
N GLU A 221 -26.37 -23.79 -4.37
CA GLU A 221 -26.63 -24.04 -2.96
C GLU A 221 -26.00 -25.36 -2.47
N GLN A 222 -26.04 -26.40 -3.31
CA GLN A 222 -25.51 -27.72 -2.95
C GLN A 222 -23.99 -27.84 -3.10
N THR A 223 -23.36 -26.98 -3.91
CA THR A 223 -21.92 -27.11 -4.22
C THR A 223 -21.07 -25.97 -3.68
N GLN A 224 -21.64 -24.80 -3.39
CA GLN A 224 -20.90 -23.65 -2.88
C GLN A 224 -20.60 -23.79 -1.40
N GLY A 225 -19.42 -23.35 -0.98
CA GLY A 225 -18.97 -23.31 0.40
C GLY A 225 -18.11 -24.53 0.77
N PRO A 226 -17.14 -24.35 1.69
CA PRO A 226 -16.24 -25.43 2.11
C PRO A 226 -16.97 -26.59 2.79
N LYS A 227 -18.14 -26.33 3.39
CA LYS A 227 -19.01 -27.35 4.02
C LYS A 227 -19.72 -28.26 3.03
N ASN A 228 -19.73 -27.89 1.75
CA ASN A 228 -20.40 -28.62 0.67
C ASN A 228 -19.40 -29.35 -0.25
N ALA A 229 -18.09 -29.21 0.02
CA ALA A 229 -17.05 -29.96 -0.66
C ALA A 229 -17.30 -31.48 -0.55
N HIS A 230 -17.10 -32.20 -1.66
CA HIS A 230 -17.30 -33.65 -1.78
C HIS A 230 -18.72 -34.19 -1.53
N LYS A 231 -19.74 -33.33 -1.44
CA LYS A 231 -21.13 -33.79 -1.38
C LYS A 231 -21.61 -34.26 -2.75
N SER A 232 -22.32 -35.38 -2.77
CA SER A 232 -22.99 -35.87 -3.97
C SER A 232 -24.20 -34.99 -4.28
N ILE A 233 -24.29 -34.52 -5.52
CA ILE A 233 -25.46 -33.79 -6.03
C ILE A 233 -26.52 -34.83 -6.42
N VAL A 234 -27.75 -34.66 -5.95
CA VAL A 234 -28.89 -35.47 -6.36
C VAL A 234 -29.83 -34.59 -7.15
N LEU A 235 -29.87 -34.80 -8.47
CA LEU A 235 -30.80 -34.12 -9.37
C LEU A 235 -31.99 -35.04 -9.64
N ARG A 236 -33.21 -34.55 -9.38
CA ARG A 236 -34.44 -35.23 -9.78
C ARG A 236 -34.79 -34.79 -11.20
N GLY A 237 -34.47 -35.61 -12.19
CA GLY A 237 -34.95 -35.39 -13.56
C GLY A 237 -36.48 -35.52 -13.59
N ILE A 238 -37.16 -34.51 -14.12
CA ILE A 238 -38.58 -34.62 -14.47
C ILE A 238 -38.62 -35.42 -15.77
N LYS A 239 -38.94 -36.72 -15.68
CA LYS A 239 -39.27 -37.51 -16.87
C LYS A 239 -40.72 -37.23 -17.24
N GLU A 240 -40.95 -36.78 -18.46
CA GLU A 240 -42.24 -36.97 -19.13
C GLU A 240 -42.43 -38.45 -19.50
#